data_AF-A0A5C6EHN2-F1
#
_entry.id   AF-A0A5C6EHN2-F1
#
_cell.length_a   1.000
_cell.length_b   1.000
_cell.length_c   1.000
_cell.angle_alpha   90.00
_cell.angle_beta   90.00
_cell.angle_gamma   90.00
#
_symmetry.space_group_name_H-M   'P 1'
#
loop_
_entity.id
_entity.type
_entity.pdbx_description
1 polymer ?
#
loop_
_entity_poly.entity_id
_entity_poly.type
_entity_poly.pdbx_seq_one_letter_code
_entity_poly.pdbx_strand_id
1 'polypeptide(L)'
;MNKHLLIFVLLIASASARAEEPRPNIVLFFVDDFGHRDLACYGSSLYETPHMDQLAADGMLFTNAYSAYPRCVPSRQGLLTGKYPARVESDAAKSGHKDHHVPLAEVTFGEALKEHGYQTCYIGKWHLGHEGGGPAAQGFDTVVHSGSAGATGSFFHPFSVEKGHSVENPIDSKEGDYLIDRMTDKAVEYIEANQREPFLMVMAHYAVHTPIEAPEDVTQKYIKKLRKAGVPVGGRRDDADFVRDREGMTKTIQNNPTYAAMIQRTDDSLGRIVKAIAAAGIQDNTVVLLTSDHGGLSTRGLENGRAVATSNSPLRQGKGSIFEGGTRVPLIVKWPGHISPGSTSPVQVTGTDHYPTMLEMASAELRPHQHVDGRSYGKALQGETYQREPMFWYKWQARPDSTGDTRAISLIDGNWKIIQWIDEDLVELFDLNADVGEQTNLASEHLKRTQAMLKTLLETEESIGNLRQKGRKELDKRLKKAADKAAKFGGRNGQ
;
A
#
# COMPACT_ATOMS: atom_id res chain seq x y z
N MET A 1 -60.96 -41.87 -43.30
CA MET A 1 -59.67 -41.18 -43.52
C MET A 1 -59.47 -40.18 -42.39
N ASN A 2 -58.22 -39.96 -42.00
CA ASN A 2 -57.69 -38.99 -41.01
C ASN A 2 -57.53 -39.49 -39.57
N LYS A 3 -56.41 -40.19 -39.38
CA LYS A 3 -55.66 -40.27 -38.12
C LYS A 3 -54.95 -38.92 -37.92
N HIS A 4 -55.23 -38.20 -36.84
CA HIS A 4 -54.36 -37.13 -36.37
C HIS A 4 -53.81 -37.52 -35.00
N LEU A 5 -52.58 -38.04 -35.03
CA LEU A 5 -51.75 -38.31 -33.88
C LEU A 5 -51.11 -36.98 -33.46
N LEU A 6 -51.56 -36.41 -32.35
CA LEU A 6 -50.96 -35.22 -31.76
C LEU A 6 -49.69 -35.66 -30.99
N ILE A 7 -48.51 -35.44 -31.57
CA ILE A 7 -47.23 -35.64 -30.90
C ILE A 7 -46.97 -34.42 -30.02
N PHE A 8 -47.05 -34.60 -28.71
CA PHE A 8 -46.64 -33.61 -27.72
C PHE A 8 -45.11 -33.68 -27.59
N VAL A 9 -44.39 -32.77 -28.26
CA VAL A 9 -42.94 -32.62 -28.07
C VAL A 9 -42.73 -31.85 -26.78
N LEU A 10 -42.31 -32.55 -25.71
CA LEU A 10 -41.76 -31.90 -24.51
C LEU A 10 -40.43 -31.23 -24.90
N LEU A 11 -40.46 -29.91 -25.08
CA LEU A 11 -39.25 -29.08 -25.07
C LEU A 11 -38.73 -29.07 -23.62
N ILE A 12 -37.81 -29.98 -23.32
CA ILE A 12 -36.98 -29.88 -22.12
C ILE A 12 -36.07 -28.68 -22.37
N ALA A 13 -36.43 -27.53 -21.81
CA ALA A 13 -35.52 -26.41 -21.69
C ALA A 13 -34.41 -26.84 -20.73
N SER A 14 -33.31 -27.35 -21.28
CA SER A 14 -32.06 -27.50 -20.55
C SER A 14 -31.63 -26.10 -20.12
N ALA A 15 -32.00 -25.71 -18.91
CA ALA A 15 -31.33 -24.65 -18.21
C ALA A 15 -29.88 -25.13 -18.05
N SER A 16 -29.00 -24.70 -18.96
CA SER A 16 -27.57 -24.76 -18.73
C SER A 16 -27.34 -23.94 -17.47
N ALA A 17 -27.26 -24.61 -16.32
CA ALA A 17 -26.67 -24.04 -15.13
C ALA A 17 -25.28 -23.59 -15.58
N ARG A 18 -25.11 -22.26 -15.74
CA ARG A 18 -23.79 -21.69 -15.93
C ARG A 18 -23.02 -22.13 -14.68
N ALA A 19 -22.05 -23.02 -14.85
CA ALA A 19 -21.18 -23.41 -13.75
C ALA A 19 -20.67 -22.12 -13.14
N GLU A 20 -20.95 -21.91 -11.86
CA GLU A 20 -20.43 -20.78 -11.12
C GLU A 20 -18.90 -20.84 -11.26
N GLU A 21 -18.29 -19.77 -11.78
CA GLU A 21 -16.84 -19.77 -11.95
C GLU A 21 -16.20 -20.05 -10.59
N PRO A 22 -15.22 -20.96 -10.53
CA PRO A 22 -14.60 -21.31 -9.27
C PRO A 22 -14.03 -20.03 -8.64
N ARG A 23 -14.38 -19.79 -7.38
CA ARG A 23 -13.86 -18.64 -6.63
C ARG A 23 -12.34 -18.77 -6.52
N PRO A 24 -11.57 -17.72 -6.85
CA PRO A 24 -10.13 -17.84 -6.86
C PRO A 24 -9.55 -17.80 -5.46
N ASN A 25 -8.39 -18.43 -5.30
CA ASN A 25 -7.51 -18.13 -4.16
C ASN A 25 -6.97 -16.71 -4.32
N ILE A 26 -6.73 -16.02 -3.21
CA ILE A 26 -6.19 -14.66 -3.19
C ILE A 26 -4.91 -14.66 -2.36
N VAL A 27 -3.79 -14.33 -3.01
CA VAL A 27 -2.50 -14.10 -2.34
C VAL A 27 -2.19 -12.61 -2.39
N LEU A 28 -2.26 -11.96 -1.23
CA LEU A 28 -1.80 -10.59 -1.04
C LEU A 28 -0.34 -10.61 -0.55
N PHE A 29 0.58 -10.38 -1.47
CA PHE A 29 2.00 -10.21 -1.22
C PHE A 29 2.29 -8.76 -0.84
N PHE A 30 2.44 -8.50 0.46
CA PHE A 30 2.40 -7.17 1.04
C PHE A 30 3.72 -6.83 1.72
N VAL A 31 4.46 -5.87 1.15
CA VAL A 31 5.83 -5.53 1.55
C VAL A 31 5.85 -4.27 2.41
N ASP A 32 6.74 -4.20 3.38
CA ASP A 32 6.87 -3.10 4.34
C ASP A 32 7.94 -2.09 3.90
N ASP A 33 7.67 -0.79 4.04
CA ASP A 33 8.62 0.29 3.65
C ASP A 33 9.10 0.21 2.18
N PHE A 34 8.28 -0.31 1.26
CA PHE A 34 8.69 -0.63 -0.11
C PHE A 34 8.21 0.42 -1.11
N GLY A 35 9.14 1.18 -1.68
CA GLY A 35 8.84 2.32 -2.56
C GLY A 35 8.44 1.91 -3.97
N HIS A 36 7.65 2.76 -4.64
CA HIS A 36 7.28 2.55 -6.05
C HIS A 36 8.50 2.31 -6.95
N ARG A 37 9.65 2.96 -6.68
CA ARG A 37 10.87 2.84 -7.48
C ARG A 37 11.78 1.69 -7.04
N ASP A 38 11.34 0.83 -6.13
CA ASP A 38 12.17 -0.25 -5.59
C ASP A 38 12.14 -1.55 -6.42
N LEU A 39 11.42 -1.58 -7.55
CA LEU A 39 11.41 -2.70 -8.50
C LEU A 39 12.04 -2.30 -9.84
N ALA A 40 12.65 -3.27 -10.52
CA ALA A 40 13.20 -3.04 -11.86
C ALA A 40 12.10 -2.71 -12.88
N CYS A 41 10.96 -3.40 -12.86
CA CYS A 41 9.78 -3.06 -13.69
C CYS A 41 9.17 -1.67 -13.41
N TYR A 42 9.46 -1.05 -12.26
CA TYR A 42 9.11 0.34 -11.95
C TYR A 42 10.29 1.32 -12.13
N GLY A 43 11.39 0.84 -12.71
CA GLY A 43 12.54 1.61 -13.14
C GLY A 43 13.63 1.83 -12.09
N SER A 44 13.74 0.94 -11.09
CA SER A 44 14.95 0.82 -10.28
C SER A 44 16.18 0.64 -11.17
N SER A 45 17.28 1.29 -10.82
CA SER A 45 18.55 1.17 -11.55
C SER A 45 19.56 0.25 -10.86
N LEU A 46 19.30 -0.14 -9.61
CA LEU A 46 20.16 -1.00 -8.82
C LEU A 46 19.55 -2.38 -8.55
N TYR A 47 18.28 -2.40 -8.11
CA TYR A 47 17.63 -3.60 -7.58
C TYR A 47 17.30 -4.57 -8.70
N GLU A 48 17.45 -5.87 -8.43
CA GLU A 48 17.12 -6.94 -9.37
C GLU A 48 15.95 -7.73 -8.80
N THR A 49 14.81 -7.70 -9.49
CA THR A 49 13.53 -8.27 -9.05
C THR A 49 12.92 -9.17 -10.13
N PRO A 50 13.63 -10.20 -10.64
CA PRO A 50 13.17 -11.00 -11.77
C PRO A 50 11.81 -11.67 -11.54
N HIS A 51 11.46 -12.06 -10.31
CA HIS A 51 10.18 -12.71 -10.04
C HIS A 51 9.01 -11.72 -10.01
N MET A 52 9.21 -10.52 -9.44
CA MET A 52 8.21 -9.45 -9.50
C MET A 52 8.09 -8.88 -10.91
N ASP A 53 9.18 -8.81 -11.67
CA ASP A 53 9.17 -8.42 -13.08
C ASP A 53 8.38 -9.44 -13.92
N GLN A 54 8.55 -10.75 -13.64
CA GLN A 54 7.74 -11.78 -14.27
C GLN A 54 6.26 -11.69 -13.85
N LEU A 55 5.96 -11.35 -12.59
CA LEU A 55 4.59 -11.11 -12.14
C LEU A 55 3.94 -9.97 -12.95
N ALA A 56 4.69 -8.90 -13.23
CA ALA A 56 4.23 -7.80 -14.09
C ALA A 56 4.03 -8.25 -15.54
N ALA A 57 4.95 -9.04 -16.10
CA ALA A 57 4.85 -9.58 -17.45
C ALA A 57 3.67 -10.55 -17.62
N ASP A 58 3.31 -11.28 -16.56
CA ASP A 58 2.19 -12.23 -16.56
C ASP A 58 0.84 -11.58 -16.18
N GLY A 59 0.87 -10.33 -15.71
CA GLY A 59 -0.27 -9.66 -15.10
C GLY A 59 -0.47 -8.23 -15.60
N MET A 60 -0.93 -7.38 -14.70
CA MET A 60 -1.15 -5.95 -14.91
C MET A 60 -0.33 -5.13 -13.92
N LEU A 61 0.44 -4.17 -14.43
CA LEU A 61 1.16 -3.18 -13.65
C LEU A 61 0.34 -1.88 -13.54
N PHE A 62 0.14 -1.36 -12.33
CA PHE A 62 -0.53 -0.07 -12.13
C PHE A 62 0.48 1.06 -11.96
N THR A 63 0.40 2.09 -12.82
CA THR A 63 1.35 3.21 -12.74
C THR A 63 0.99 4.25 -11.69
N ASN A 64 -0.25 4.27 -11.20
CA ASN A 64 -0.76 5.26 -10.24
C ASN A 64 -1.41 4.60 -9.01
N ALA A 65 -0.65 3.75 -8.32
CA ALA A 65 -1.07 3.15 -7.05
C ALA A 65 -0.50 3.91 -5.84
N TYR A 66 -1.33 4.09 -4.83
CA TYR A 66 -1.03 4.84 -3.62
C TYR A 66 -1.36 4.05 -2.36
N SER A 67 -0.63 4.28 -1.28
CA SER A 67 -0.98 3.78 0.04
C SER A 67 -2.13 4.58 0.66
N ALA A 68 -2.82 3.99 1.64
CA ALA A 68 -3.88 4.70 2.37
C ALA A 68 -3.31 5.79 3.31
N TYR A 69 -2.03 5.66 3.69
CA TYR A 69 -1.29 6.64 4.50
C TYR A 69 0.22 6.45 4.32
N PRO A 70 1.06 7.49 4.45
CA PRO A 70 2.51 7.34 4.26
C PRO A 70 3.27 6.73 5.46
N ARG A 71 2.66 5.83 6.24
CA ARG A 71 3.25 5.10 7.40
C ARG A 71 2.48 3.82 7.70
N CYS A 72 3.19 2.84 8.29
CA CYS A 72 2.71 1.48 8.50
C CYS A 72 1.33 1.38 9.17
N VAL A 73 1.19 1.82 10.43
CA VAL A 73 -0.04 1.58 11.23
C VAL A 73 -1.28 2.15 10.53
N PRO A 74 -1.35 3.45 10.18
CA PRO A 74 -2.57 3.97 9.58
C PRO A 74 -2.81 3.37 8.18
N SER A 75 -1.76 3.12 7.40
CA SER A 75 -1.94 2.55 6.07
C SER A 75 -2.52 1.14 6.11
N ARG A 76 -2.03 0.31 7.04
CA ARG A 76 -2.52 -1.06 7.27
C ARG A 76 -3.97 -1.06 7.76
N GLN A 77 -4.33 -0.12 8.64
CA GLN A 77 -5.73 0.09 9.04
C GLN A 77 -6.60 0.38 7.82
N GLY A 78 -6.18 1.30 6.95
CA GLY A 78 -6.96 1.65 5.76
C GLY A 78 -7.06 0.51 4.74
N LEU A 79 -5.98 -0.25 4.57
CA LEU A 79 -5.94 -1.42 3.69
C LEU A 79 -6.88 -2.54 4.17
N LEU A 80 -6.90 -2.83 5.46
CA LEU A 80 -7.73 -3.89 6.03
C LEU A 80 -9.22 -3.52 6.08
N THR A 81 -9.54 -2.26 6.38
CA THR A 81 -10.92 -1.79 6.63
C THR A 81 -11.57 -1.13 5.43
N GLY A 82 -10.80 -0.76 4.40
CA GLY A 82 -11.32 -0.06 3.22
C GLY A 82 -11.79 1.37 3.53
N LYS A 83 -11.35 1.91 4.67
CA LYS A 83 -11.66 3.26 5.15
C LYS A 83 -10.41 4.12 5.13
N TYR A 84 -10.57 5.43 4.93
CA TYR A 84 -9.49 6.34 5.22
C TYR A 84 -9.08 6.18 6.69
N PRO A 85 -7.77 6.15 7.01
CA PRO A 85 -7.32 5.87 8.37
C PRO A 85 -7.83 6.90 9.40
N ALA A 86 -8.19 8.09 8.95
CA ALA A 86 -8.85 9.10 9.75
C ALA A 86 -10.25 8.72 10.27
N ARG A 87 -10.95 7.79 9.60
CA ARG A 87 -12.24 7.23 10.05
C ARG A 87 -12.07 6.05 10.99
N VAL A 88 -10.91 5.38 10.93
CA VAL A 88 -10.56 4.24 11.80
C VAL A 88 -10.11 4.81 13.14
N GLU A 89 -11.08 5.24 13.95
CA GLU A 89 -10.81 5.77 15.29
C GLU A 89 -10.32 4.64 16.19
N SER A 90 -9.03 4.62 16.57
CA SER A 90 -8.64 3.80 17.72
C SER A 90 -9.27 4.39 18.98
N ASP A 91 -9.95 3.58 19.80
CA ASP A 91 -10.47 4.00 21.11
C ASP A 91 -9.36 4.60 22.01
N ALA A 92 -8.11 4.29 21.69
CA ALA A 92 -6.90 4.86 22.26
C ALA A 92 -6.69 6.35 21.97
N ALA A 93 -7.10 6.85 20.79
CA ALA A 93 -7.07 8.27 20.45
C ALA A 93 -8.03 9.10 21.33
N LYS A 94 -9.12 8.49 21.83
CA LYS A 94 -10.08 9.13 22.75
C LYS A 94 -9.63 9.10 24.21
N SER A 95 -8.84 8.10 24.60
CA SER A 95 -8.42 7.85 25.99
C SER A 95 -6.98 8.27 26.32
N GLY A 96 -6.23 8.78 25.33
CA GLY A 96 -4.84 9.22 25.52
C GLY A 96 -3.83 8.08 25.66
N HIS A 97 -4.27 6.84 25.44
CA HIS A 97 -3.38 5.68 25.37
C HIS A 97 -2.71 5.62 24.00
N LYS A 98 -1.44 5.22 23.97
CA LYS A 98 -0.65 5.05 22.74
C LYS A 98 -0.96 3.71 22.07
N ASP A 99 -2.24 3.41 21.86
CA ASP A 99 -2.60 2.14 21.26
C ASP A 99 -2.69 2.23 19.75
N HIS A 100 -1.96 1.34 19.09
CA HIS A 100 -1.90 1.21 17.63
C HIS A 100 -2.92 0.19 17.11
N HIS A 101 -3.94 -0.13 17.91
CA HIS A 101 -4.94 -1.14 17.56
C HIS A 101 -5.83 -0.70 16.41
N VAL A 102 -6.12 -1.63 15.50
CA VAL A 102 -7.39 -1.58 14.77
C VAL A 102 -8.50 -1.92 15.77
N PRO A 103 -9.53 -1.06 15.96
CA PRO A 103 -10.63 -1.37 16.86
C PRO A 103 -11.26 -2.71 16.50
N LEU A 104 -11.55 -3.56 17.48
CA LEU A 104 -12.20 -4.86 17.22
C LEU A 104 -13.63 -4.72 16.65
N ALA A 105 -14.23 -3.53 16.71
CA ALA A 105 -15.51 -3.22 16.08
C ALA A 105 -15.39 -2.93 14.58
N GLU A 106 -14.18 -2.68 14.08
CA GLU A 106 -13.94 -2.59 12.65
C GLU A 106 -13.95 -3.96 12.02
N VAL A 107 -14.62 -4.09 10.88
CA VAL A 107 -14.65 -5.33 10.10
C VAL A 107 -13.63 -5.25 8.99
N THR A 108 -12.70 -6.20 8.96
CA THR A 108 -11.65 -6.26 7.95
C THR A 108 -12.03 -7.16 6.77
N PHE A 109 -11.27 -7.07 5.68
CA PHE A 109 -11.43 -8.02 4.56
C PHE A 109 -11.20 -9.48 4.97
N GLY A 110 -10.46 -9.74 6.06
CA GLY A 110 -10.24 -11.09 6.59
C GLY A 110 -11.55 -11.69 7.06
N GLU A 111 -12.27 -10.99 7.94
CA GLU A 111 -13.58 -11.40 8.42
C GLU A 111 -14.60 -11.49 7.29
N ALA A 112 -14.64 -10.49 6.40
CA ALA A 112 -15.61 -10.50 5.32
C ALA A 112 -15.40 -11.67 4.34
N LEU A 113 -14.17 -12.01 3.97
CA LEU A 113 -13.90 -13.17 3.12
C LEU A 113 -14.13 -14.49 3.85
N LYS A 114 -13.78 -14.56 5.14
CA LYS A 114 -14.07 -15.72 5.99
C LYS A 114 -15.57 -16.01 6.10
N GLU A 115 -16.39 -14.98 6.27
CA GLU A 115 -17.86 -15.11 6.25
C GLU A 115 -18.38 -15.62 4.89
N HIS A 116 -17.63 -15.42 3.81
CA HIS A 116 -17.91 -15.96 2.48
C HIS A 116 -17.21 -17.32 2.23
N GLY A 117 -16.76 -18.00 3.29
CA GLY A 117 -16.23 -19.36 3.20
C GLY A 117 -14.79 -19.47 2.69
N TYR A 118 -14.02 -18.38 2.74
CA TYR A 118 -12.57 -18.45 2.53
C TYR A 118 -11.87 -18.97 3.78
N GLN A 119 -10.88 -19.82 3.58
CA GLN A 119 -9.84 -20.04 4.60
C GLN A 119 -8.93 -18.82 4.64
N THR A 120 -8.50 -18.39 5.82
CA THR A 120 -7.77 -17.13 5.97
C THR A 120 -6.44 -17.32 6.70
N CYS A 121 -5.36 -16.82 6.10
CA CYS A 121 -4.01 -16.95 6.61
C CYS A 121 -3.29 -15.60 6.60
N TYR A 122 -2.62 -15.28 7.71
CA TYR A 122 -1.80 -14.09 7.88
C TYR A 122 -0.40 -14.46 8.36
N ILE A 123 0.61 -14.11 7.56
CA ILE A 123 2.01 -14.43 7.85
C ILE A 123 2.79 -13.12 7.93
N GLY A 124 3.40 -12.85 9.08
CA GLY A 124 4.31 -11.72 9.27
C GLY A 124 3.70 -10.48 9.90
N LYS A 125 4.18 -9.30 9.50
CA LYS A 125 3.94 -8.03 10.20
C LYS A 125 2.46 -7.68 10.26
N TRP A 126 1.91 -7.62 11.48
CA TRP A 126 0.57 -7.09 11.75
C TRP A 126 0.65 -5.62 12.15
N HIS A 127 1.26 -5.32 13.30
CA HIS A 127 1.50 -3.96 13.82
C HIS A 127 0.22 -3.17 14.15
N LEU A 128 -0.91 -3.86 14.37
CA LEU A 128 -2.22 -3.26 14.64
C LEU A 128 -2.88 -3.79 15.91
N GLY A 129 -2.10 -4.23 16.90
CA GLY A 129 -2.63 -5.04 17.98
C GLY A 129 -1.58 -5.43 19.00
N HIS A 130 -1.88 -5.31 20.28
CA HIS A 130 -1.22 -6.05 21.37
C HIS A 130 -2.02 -7.34 21.62
N GLU A 131 -1.82 -7.98 22.76
CA GLU A 131 -2.54 -9.20 23.14
C GLU A 131 -4.06 -9.02 23.00
N GLY A 132 -4.71 -9.93 22.25
CA GLY A 132 -6.14 -9.87 21.92
C GLY A 132 -6.50 -9.01 20.71
N GLY A 133 -5.56 -8.24 20.15
CA GLY A 133 -5.75 -7.42 18.95
C GLY A 133 -5.02 -7.93 17.70
N GLY A 134 -4.51 -9.17 17.72
CA GLY A 134 -3.80 -9.79 16.60
C GLY A 134 -4.71 -10.19 15.42
N PRO A 135 -4.14 -10.71 14.32
CA PRO A 135 -4.91 -11.10 13.13
C PRO A 135 -6.03 -12.11 13.42
N ALA A 136 -5.87 -12.98 14.41
CA ALA A 136 -6.90 -13.95 14.79
C ALA A 136 -8.22 -13.29 15.24
N ALA A 137 -8.13 -12.12 15.88
CA ALA A 137 -9.29 -11.34 16.30
C ALA A 137 -9.95 -10.57 15.13
N GLN A 138 -9.33 -10.60 13.95
CA GLN A 138 -9.71 -9.84 12.75
C GLN A 138 -9.85 -10.79 11.55
N GLY A 139 -10.38 -11.99 11.81
CA GLY A 139 -10.84 -12.90 10.78
C GLY A 139 -9.78 -13.74 10.09
N PHE A 140 -8.58 -13.90 10.67
CA PHE A 140 -7.55 -14.81 10.15
C PHE A 140 -7.45 -16.11 10.96
N ASP A 141 -7.71 -17.26 10.33
CA ASP A 141 -7.70 -18.59 10.97
C ASP A 141 -6.28 -19.07 11.29
N THR A 142 -5.35 -18.85 10.35
CA THR A 142 -3.94 -19.22 10.50
C THR A 142 -3.11 -17.96 10.68
N VAL A 143 -2.37 -17.87 11.79
CA VAL A 143 -1.52 -16.72 12.11
C VAL A 143 -0.10 -17.20 12.34
N VAL A 144 0.89 -16.61 11.67
CA VAL A 144 2.29 -17.01 11.76
C VAL A 144 3.19 -15.79 11.95
N HIS A 145 3.99 -15.79 13.02
CA HIS A 145 4.99 -14.75 13.34
C HIS A 145 4.43 -13.33 13.19
N SER A 146 3.30 -13.08 13.86
CA SER A 146 2.50 -11.88 13.65
C SER A 146 1.98 -11.31 14.96
N GLY A 147 2.05 -10.00 15.18
CA GLY A 147 1.57 -9.39 16.42
C GLY A 147 1.84 -7.90 16.51
N SER A 148 2.19 -7.42 17.70
CA SER A 148 2.38 -5.98 17.95
C SER A 148 3.63 -5.40 17.31
N ALA A 149 4.59 -6.23 16.95
CA ALA A 149 5.85 -5.80 16.38
C ALA A 149 5.67 -5.14 15.01
N GLY A 150 6.08 -3.87 14.93
CA GLY A 150 6.17 -3.09 13.71
C GLY A 150 7.48 -3.22 12.98
N ALA A 151 8.49 -3.77 13.62
CA ALA A 151 9.78 -4.09 13.05
C ALA A 151 10.34 -5.35 13.72
N THR A 152 11.16 -6.09 12.96
CA THR A 152 12.03 -7.10 13.54
C THR A 152 13.21 -6.43 14.27
N GLY A 153 13.71 -7.08 15.32
CA GLY A 153 14.95 -6.71 15.99
C GLY A 153 16.19 -7.27 15.28
N SER A 154 16.03 -8.36 14.52
CA SER A 154 17.06 -8.99 13.69
C SER A 154 16.39 -9.86 12.63
N PHE A 155 16.83 -9.77 11.38
CA PHE A 155 16.39 -10.70 10.34
C PHE A 155 17.09 -12.07 10.42
N PHE A 156 18.14 -12.19 11.21
CA PHE A 156 18.86 -13.45 11.43
C PHE A 156 18.50 -14.10 12.76
N HIS A 157 18.71 -15.41 12.85
CA HIS A 157 18.59 -16.14 14.11
C HIS A 157 19.43 -15.52 15.24
N PRO A 158 18.91 -15.48 16.49
CA PRO A 158 17.50 -15.69 16.83
C PRO A 158 16.65 -14.52 16.34
N PHE A 159 15.55 -14.82 15.65
CA PHE A 159 14.59 -13.79 15.27
C PHE A 159 14.08 -13.10 16.52
N SER A 160 14.16 -11.78 16.53
CA SER A 160 13.71 -10.94 17.63
C SER A 160 12.82 -9.84 17.09
N VAL A 161 12.14 -9.12 17.97
CA VAL A 161 11.32 -7.96 17.60
C VAL A 161 11.76 -6.74 18.40
N GLU A 162 11.29 -5.57 17.98
CA GLU A 162 11.54 -4.34 18.72
C GLU A 162 11.12 -4.44 20.19
N LYS A 163 11.90 -3.79 21.08
CA LYS A 163 11.75 -3.93 22.52
C LYS A 163 10.34 -3.52 22.98
N GLY A 164 9.68 -4.41 23.72
CA GLY A 164 8.32 -4.17 24.24
C GLY A 164 7.22 -4.65 23.31
N HIS A 165 7.57 -5.29 22.19
CA HIS A 165 6.62 -5.89 21.26
C HIS A 165 6.77 -7.40 21.21
N SER A 166 5.78 -8.07 20.63
CA SER A 166 5.72 -9.53 20.49
C SER A 166 5.12 -9.94 19.15
N VAL A 167 5.25 -11.23 18.85
CA VAL A 167 4.58 -11.93 17.75
C VAL A 167 3.91 -13.18 18.31
N GLU A 168 2.73 -13.48 17.79
CA GLU A 168 2.01 -14.73 17.97
C GLU A 168 2.58 -15.79 17.03
N ASN A 169 2.59 -17.05 17.49
CA ASN A 169 3.08 -18.21 16.74
C ASN A 169 4.44 -17.94 16.07
N PRO A 170 5.49 -17.61 16.86
CA PRO A 170 6.79 -17.29 16.32
C PRO A 170 7.36 -18.47 15.52
N ILE A 171 7.99 -18.19 14.39
CA ILE A 171 8.68 -19.20 13.60
C ILE A 171 9.92 -19.67 14.35
N ASP A 172 10.02 -20.99 14.54
CA ASP A 172 11.24 -21.62 15.03
C ASP A 172 12.40 -21.37 14.06
N SER A 173 13.56 -21.02 14.63
CA SER A 173 14.77 -20.70 13.88
C SER A 173 16.02 -21.34 14.49
N LYS A 174 17.02 -21.57 13.65
CA LYS A 174 18.37 -22.01 14.03
C LYS A 174 19.43 -21.13 13.39
N GLU A 175 20.67 -21.24 13.86
CA GLU A 175 21.82 -20.51 13.31
C GLU A 175 21.88 -20.62 11.77
N GLY A 176 22.07 -19.47 11.11
CA GLY A 176 22.05 -19.34 9.64
C GLY A 176 20.67 -19.13 9.01
N ASP A 177 19.57 -19.28 9.77
CA ASP A 177 18.24 -18.96 9.25
C ASP A 177 18.06 -17.44 9.08
N TYR A 178 17.32 -17.08 8.04
CA TYR A 178 16.97 -15.71 7.69
C TYR A 178 15.44 -15.56 7.61
N LEU A 179 14.88 -14.54 8.26
CA LEU A 179 13.44 -14.43 8.54
C LEU A 179 12.60 -14.39 7.27
N ILE A 180 13.06 -13.69 6.22
CA ILE A 180 12.37 -13.64 4.92
C ILE A 180 12.18 -15.06 4.36
N ASP A 181 13.23 -15.89 4.43
CA ASP A 181 13.19 -17.26 3.90
C ASP A 181 12.26 -18.13 4.73
N ARG A 182 12.34 -18.03 6.06
CA ARG A 182 11.53 -18.85 6.98
C ARG A 182 10.05 -18.47 6.97
N MET A 183 9.71 -17.19 6.80
CA MET A 183 8.32 -16.78 6.54
C MET A 183 7.82 -17.32 5.20
N THR A 184 8.68 -17.33 4.18
CA THR A 184 8.35 -17.92 2.87
C THR A 184 8.10 -19.42 2.97
N ASP A 185 8.91 -20.14 3.76
CA ASP A 185 8.70 -21.57 4.02
C ASP A 185 7.28 -21.82 4.55
N LYS A 186 6.81 -20.98 5.49
CA LYS A 186 5.45 -21.08 6.04
C LYS A 186 4.35 -20.77 5.04
N ALA A 187 4.58 -19.82 4.13
CA ALA A 187 3.65 -19.56 3.03
C ALA A 187 3.54 -20.75 2.07
N VAL A 188 4.68 -21.37 1.73
CA VAL A 188 4.73 -22.58 0.88
C VAL A 188 4.02 -23.75 1.57
N GLU A 189 4.33 -24.03 2.85
CA GLU A 189 3.68 -25.06 3.65
C GLU A 189 2.14 -24.86 3.68
N TYR A 190 1.68 -23.62 3.83
CA TYR A 190 0.25 -23.30 3.83
C TYR A 190 -0.41 -23.60 2.47
N ILE A 191 0.21 -23.21 1.35
CA ILE A 191 -0.30 -23.49 -0.01
C ILE A 191 -0.34 -25.00 -0.27
N GLU A 192 0.72 -25.72 0.11
CA GLU A 192 0.78 -27.17 -0.06
C GLU A 192 -0.33 -27.88 0.72
N ALA A 193 -0.70 -27.38 1.90
CA ALA A 193 -1.76 -27.93 2.73
C ALA A 193 -3.18 -27.55 2.26
N ASN A 194 -3.36 -26.42 1.56
CA ASN A 194 -4.67 -25.84 1.25
C ASN A 194 -4.88 -25.64 -0.26
N GLN A 195 -5.48 -26.65 -0.90
CA GLN A 195 -5.68 -26.67 -2.36
C GLN A 195 -7.14 -26.88 -2.80
N ARG A 196 -8.03 -27.21 -1.85
CA ARG A 196 -9.41 -27.64 -2.13
C ARG A 196 -10.43 -26.52 -1.99
N GLU A 197 -10.34 -25.78 -0.90
CA GLU A 197 -11.21 -24.65 -0.61
C GLU A 197 -10.50 -23.34 -0.97
N PRO A 198 -11.23 -22.30 -1.39
CA PRO A 198 -10.62 -21.01 -1.67
C PRO A 198 -9.98 -20.43 -0.41
N PHE A 199 -8.78 -19.87 -0.54
CA PHE A 199 -8.10 -19.22 0.57
C PHE A 199 -7.71 -17.76 0.26
N LEU A 200 -7.65 -16.97 1.32
CA LEU A 200 -6.96 -15.69 1.38
C LEU A 200 -5.66 -15.92 2.17
N MET A 201 -4.53 -15.62 1.55
CA MET A 201 -3.23 -15.59 2.23
C MET A 201 -2.64 -14.18 2.13
N VAL A 202 -2.44 -13.54 3.27
CA VAL A 202 -1.71 -12.28 3.38
C VAL A 202 -0.27 -12.59 3.80
N MET A 203 0.65 -12.44 2.86
CA MET A 203 2.09 -12.51 3.12
C MET A 203 2.59 -11.09 3.42
N ALA A 204 2.46 -10.67 4.68
CA ALA A 204 2.86 -9.36 5.16
C ALA A 204 4.32 -9.37 5.61
N HIS A 205 5.25 -9.17 4.69
CA HIS A 205 6.68 -9.16 4.99
C HIS A 205 7.05 -8.12 6.06
N TYR A 206 8.00 -8.47 6.94
CA TYR A 206 8.75 -7.48 7.72
C TYR A 206 9.82 -6.79 6.86
N ALA A 207 10.23 -7.43 5.77
CA ALA A 207 11.07 -6.81 4.77
C ALA A 207 10.26 -5.73 4.02
N VAL A 208 10.86 -4.61 3.63
CA VAL A 208 12.30 -4.25 3.71
C VAL A 208 12.59 -3.23 4.81
N HIS A 209 11.81 -3.26 5.89
CA HIS A 209 11.94 -2.34 7.02
C HIS A 209 13.26 -2.54 7.77
N THR A 210 13.72 -1.47 8.43
CA THR A 210 14.90 -1.54 9.30
C THR A 210 14.72 -2.54 10.46
N PRO A 211 15.79 -3.19 10.94
CA PRO A 211 17.20 -3.02 10.56
C PRO A 211 17.51 -3.52 9.14
N ILE A 212 18.40 -2.83 8.42
CA ILE A 212 18.78 -3.22 7.06
C ILE A 212 19.86 -4.30 7.17
N GLU A 213 19.43 -5.56 7.10
CA GLU A 213 20.26 -6.75 7.29
C GLU A 213 19.97 -7.75 6.17
N ALA A 214 21.01 -8.27 5.52
CA ALA A 214 20.86 -9.26 4.46
C ALA A 214 22.07 -10.21 4.42
N PRO A 215 21.93 -11.42 3.84
CA PRO A 215 23.05 -12.34 3.68
C PRO A 215 24.25 -11.70 2.99
N GLU A 216 25.44 -12.00 3.49
CA GLU A 216 26.69 -11.36 3.05
C GLU A 216 27.02 -11.65 1.59
N ASP A 217 26.77 -12.89 1.13
CA ASP A 217 27.01 -13.31 -0.25
C ASP A 217 26.18 -12.49 -1.25
N VAL A 218 24.90 -12.25 -0.94
CA VAL A 218 24.01 -11.42 -1.76
C VAL A 218 24.40 -9.94 -1.65
N THR A 219 24.79 -9.46 -0.47
CA THR A 219 25.28 -8.08 -0.29
C THR A 219 26.54 -7.82 -1.12
N GLN A 220 27.49 -8.77 -1.15
CA GLN A 220 28.72 -8.66 -1.93
C GLN A 220 28.48 -8.63 -3.44
N LYS A 221 27.42 -9.29 -3.95
CA LYS A 221 26.98 -9.17 -5.35
C LYS A 221 26.70 -7.69 -5.70
N TYR A 222 25.92 -7.00 -4.87
CA TYR A 222 25.55 -5.60 -5.12
C TYR A 222 26.70 -4.62 -4.89
N ILE A 223 27.61 -4.89 -3.94
CA ILE A 223 28.86 -4.13 -3.80
C ILE A 223 29.68 -4.19 -5.10
N LYS A 224 29.85 -5.39 -5.67
CA LYS A 224 30.57 -5.57 -6.94
C LYS A 224 29.86 -4.86 -8.09
N LYS A 225 28.52 -4.92 -8.14
CA LYS A 225 27.71 -4.22 -9.15
C LYS A 225 27.91 -2.71 -9.10
N LEU A 226 27.81 -2.11 -7.92
CA LEU A 226 28.02 -0.67 -7.69
C LEU A 226 29.44 -0.23 -8.10
N ARG A 227 30.47 -0.98 -7.66
CA ARG A 227 31.86 -0.71 -8.04
C ARG A 227 32.08 -0.78 -9.55
N LYS A 228 31.51 -1.78 -10.22
CA LYS A 228 31.59 -1.92 -11.68
C LYS A 228 30.90 -0.76 -12.41
N ALA A 229 29.80 -0.25 -11.84
CA ALA A 229 29.07 0.88 -12.39
C ALA A 229 29.68 2.26 -12.04
N GLY A 230 30.74 2.31 -11.22
CA GLY A 230 31.32 3.57 -10.73
C GLY A 230 30.41 4.34 -9.78
N VAL A 231 29.41 3.70 -9.19
CA VAL A 231 28.47 4.30 -8.24
C VAL A 231 29.02 4.11 -6.82
N PRO A 232 29.15 5.18 -6.00
CA PRO A 232 29.58 5.06 -4.61
C PRO A 232 28.66 4.14 -3.81
N VAL A 233 29.25 3.26 -3.00
CA VAL A 233 28.50 2.40 -2.06
C VAL A 233 27.94 3.27 -0.93
N GLY A 234 26.63 3.32 -0.83
CA GLY A 234 25.90 4.06 0.20
C GLY A 234 25.23 3.16 1.24
N GLY A 235 24.19 3.67 1.87
CA GLY A 235 23.52 3.06 3.02
C GLY A 235 24.11 3.48 4.37
N ARG A 236 24.99 4.49 4.37
CA ARG A 236 25.67 4.98 5.58
C ARG A 236 25.05 6.29 6.06
N ARG A 237 25.40 6.68 7.28
CA ARG A 237 24.94 7.94 7.91
C ARG A 237 25.54 9.17 7.24
N ASP A 238 26.73 9.04 6.67
CA ASP A 238 27.55 10.07 6.03
C ASP A 238 27.48 10.05 4.49
N ASP A 239 26.48 9.36 3.93
CA ASP A 239 26.21 9.36 2.49
C ASP A 239 26.12 10.81 1.94
N ALA A 240 26.74 11.06 0.78
CA ALA A 240 26.83 12.39 0.17
C ALA A 240 25.66 12.72 -0.77
N ASP A 241 24.84 11.73 -1.13
CA ASP A 241 23.78 11.83 -2.11
C ASP A 241 22.44 12.26 -1.50
N PHE A 242 22.47 13.33 -0.70
CA PHE A 242 21.26 13.94 -0.14
C PHE A 242 21.01 15.34 -0.70
N VAL A 243 19.74 15.63 -0.97
CA VAL A 243 19.26 17.00 -1.24
C VAL A 243 18.39 17.46 -0.09
N ARG A 244 18.48 18.75 0.25
CA ARG A 244 17.67 19.35 1.29
C ARG A 244 16.29 19.70 0.74
N ASP A 245 15.26 19.29 1.46
CA ASP A 245 13.88 19.76 1.35
C ASP A 245 13.54 20.64 2.58
N ARG A 246 12.29 21.11 2.71
CA ARG A 246 11.86 22.04 3.77
C ARG A 246 12.12 21.49 5.18
N GLU A 247 11.69 20.27 5.44
CA GLU A 247 11.70 19.64 6.78
C GLU A 247 12.69 18.47 6.88
N GLY A 248 13.39 18.12 5.80
CA GLY A 248 14.22 16.91 5.76
C GLY A 248 15.28 16.89 4.67
N MET A 249 16.12 15.87 4.72
CA MET A 249 17.10 15.51 3.70
C MET A 249 16.61 14.27 2.95
N THR A 250 16.61 14.32 1.63
CA THR A 250 16.13 13.24 0.75
C THR A 250 17.30 12.60 0.02
N LYS A 251 17.44 11.28 0.14
CA LYS A 251 18.44 10.49 -0.57
C LYS A 251 18.06 10.42 -2.05
N THR A 252 19.00 10.68 -2.95
CA THR A 252 18.72 10.79 -4.39
C THR A 252 19.14 9.58 -5.20
N ILE A 253 20.06 8.75 -4.71
CA ILE A 253 20.61 7.61 -5.46
C ILE A 253 20.27 6.29 -4.76
N GLN A 254 19.87 5.28 -5.54
CA GLN A 254 19.78 3.90 -5.06
C GLN A 254 21.18 3.28 -5.08
N ASN A 255 21.84 3.23 -3.91
CA ASN A 255 23.22 2.72 -3.80
C ASN A 255 23.51 1.95 -2.51
N ASN A 256 22.49 1.52 -1.77
CA ASN A 256 22.65 0.68 -0.58
C ASN A 256 22.65 -0.82 -0.98
N PRO A 257 23.79 -1.52 -0.93
CA PRO A 257 23.89 -2.91 -1.37
C PRO A 257 23.18 -3.89 -0.43
N THR A 258 23.13 -3.62 0.88
CA THR A 258 22.43 -4.46 1.84
C THR A 258 20.93 -4.37 1.63
N TYR A 259 20.41 -3.16 1.38
CA TYR A 259 19.01 -2.99 0.98
C TYR A 259 18.69 -3.70 -0.33
N ALA A 260 19.56 -3.58 -1.35
CA ALA A 260 19.39 -4.31 -2.60
C ALA A 260 19.35 -5.84 -2.41
N ALA A 261 20.14 -6.36 -1.47
CA ALA A 261 20.10 -7.76 -1.10
C ALA A 261 18.79 -8.16 -0.39
N MET A 262 18.26 -7.33 0.52
CA MET A 262 16.94 -7.56 1.12
C MET A 262 15.82 -7.58 0.06
N ILE A 263 15.87 -6.66 -0.90
CA ILE A 263 14.91 -6.61 -2.03
C ILE A 263 14.99 -7.90 -2.83
N GLN A 264 16.20 -8.37 -3.16
CA GLN A 264 16.37 -9.63 -3.88
C GLN A 264 15.81 -10.82 -3.10
N ARG A 265 16.01 -10.92 -1.77
CA ARG A 265 15.41 -12.01 -0.98
C ARG A 265 13.89 -11.92 -0.89
N THR A 266 13.35 -10.71 -0.92
CA THR A 266 11.89 -10.48 -0.99
C THR A 266 11.34 -10.89 -2.36
N ASP A 267 12.09 -10.65 -3.44
CA ASP A 267 11.77 -11.16 -4.78
C ASP A 267 11.83 -12.70 -4.87
N ASP A 268 12.89 -13.31 -4.33
CA ASP A 268 13.04 -14.77 -4.21
C ASP A 268 11.85 -15.37 -3.44
N SER A 269 11.36 -14.69 -2.39
CA SER A 269 10.18 -15.09 -1.62
C SER A 269 8.93 -15.21 -2.50
N LEU A 270 8.64 -14.19 -3.32
CA LEU A 270 7.54 -14.22 -4.28
C LEU A 270 7.73 -15.36 -5.29
N GLY A 271 8.94 -15.53 -5.84
CA GLY A 271 9.25 -16.59 -6.79
C GLY A 271 8.96 -17.98 -6.24
N ARG A 272 9.30 -18.22 -4.97
CA ARG A 272 9.01 -19.48 -4.27
C ARG A 272 7.52 -19.71 -4.05
N ILE A 273 6.76 -18.67 -3.69
CA ILE A 273 5.29 -18.73 -3.54
C ILE A 273 4.62 -19.05 -4.88
N VAL A 274 4.98 -18.32 -5.94
CA VAL A 274 4.44 -18.58 -7.30
C VAL A 274 4.76 -19.99 -7.77
N LYS A 275 5.97 -20.49 -7.47
CA LYS A 275 6.35 -21.87 -7.77
C LYS A 275 5.51 -22.89 -6.98
N ALA A 276 5.22 -22.63 -5.71
CA ALA A 276 4.37 -23.51 -4.89
C ALA A 276 2.93 -23.55 -5.42
N ILE A 277 2.38 -22.40 -5.81
CA ILE A 277 1.06 -22.29 -6.46
C ILE A 277 1.01 -23.17 -7.73
N ALA A 278 2.03 -23.08 -8.58
CA ALA A 278 2.12 -23.89 -9.79
C ALA A 278 2.32 -25.39 -9.50
N ALA A 279 3.13 -25.74 -8.51
CA ALA A 279 3.37 -27.12 -8.11
C ALA A 279 2.11 -27.78 -7.52
N ALA A 280 1.28 -27.00 -6.83
CA ALA A 280 -0.03 -27.42 -6.32
C ALA A 280 -1.11 -27.50 -7.41
N GLY A 281 -0.83 -27.06 -8.65
CA GLY A 281 -1.78 -27.12 -9.77
C GLY A 281 -2.96 -26.13 -9.66
N ILE A 282 -2.82 -25.10 -8.83
CA ILE A 282 -3.88 -24.11 -8.57
C ILE A 282 -3.61 -22.75 -9.23
N GLN A 283 -2.60 -22.66 -10.11
CA GLN A 283 -2.18 -21.40 -10.72
C GLN A 283 -3.27 -20.71 -11.55
N ASP A 284 -4.12 -21.48 -12.24
CA ASP A 284 -5.15 -20.92 -13.10
C ASP A 284 -6.34 -20.35 -12.31
N ASN A 285 -6.43 -20.66 -11.01
CA ASN A 285 -7.47 -20.19 -10.09
C ASN A 285 -6.87 -19.45 -8.88
N THR A 286 -5.72 -18.79 -9.05
CA THR A 286 -5.08 -18.01 -7.96
C THR A 286 -4.74 -16.61 -8.44
N VAL A 287 -5.28 -15.60 -7.74
CA VAL A 287 -4.88 -14.20 -7.89
C VAL A 287 -3.67 -13.91 -7.02
N VAL A 288 -2.66 -13.25 -7.59
CA VAL A 288 -1.52 -12.73 -6.82
C VAL A 288 -1.49 -11.21 -6.95
N LEU A 289 -1.63 -10.53 -5.82
CA LEU A 289 -1.54 -9.07 -5.70
C LEU A 289 -0.24 -8.73 -4.97
N LEU A 290 0.62 -7.93 -5.60
CA LEU A 290 1.80 -7.34 -4.96
C LEU A 290 1.54 -5.88 -4.67
N THR A 291 1.75 -5.45 -3.43
CA THR A 291 1.75 -4.02 -3.07
C THR A 291 2.58 -3.72 -1.81
N SER A 292 2.58 -2.46 -1.36
CA SER A 292 3.32 -1.97 -0.20
C SER A 292 2.43 -1.16 0.74
N ASP A 293 2.78 -1.13 2.02
CA ASP A 293 2.05 -0.31 2.99
C ASP A 293 2.32 1.19 2.83
N HIS A 294 3.47 1.62 2.31
CA HIS A 294 3.75 3.00 1.92
C HIS A 294 5.08 3.13 1.17
N GLY A 295 5.40 4.36 0.75
CA GLY A 295 6.64 4.65 0.04
C GLY A 295 7.92 4.38 0.84
N GLY A 296 9.02 4.20 0.11
CA GLY A 296 10.30 3.75 0.66
C GLY A 296 10.92 4.73 1.65
N LEU A 297 11.72 4.23 2.59
CA LEU A 297 12.50 5.07 3.51
C LEU A 297 13.65 5.75 2.74
N SER A 298 13.37 6.93 2.20
CA SER A 298 14.29 7.77 1.42
C SER A 298 14.63 9.12 2.08
N THR A 299 14.06 9.41 3.25
CA THR A 299 14.25 10.71 3.93
C THR A 299 14.70 10.58 5.38
N ARG A 300 15.31 11.67 5.86
CA ARG A 300 15.65 11.89 7.26
C ARG A 300 15.44 13.35 7.66
N GLY A 301 15.37 13.63 8.97
CA GLY A 301 15.29 14.99 9.50
C GLY A 301 16.55 15.80 9.21
N LEU A 302 16.43 17.14 9.22
CA LEU A 302 17.54 18.05 8.89
C LEU A 302 18.78 17.89 9.77
N GLU A 303 18.57 17.63 11.06
CA GLU A 303 19.65 17.58 12.06
C GLU A 303 19.99 16.16 12.50
N ASN A 304 19.33 15.14 11.93
CA ASN A 304 19.60 13.77 12.32
C ASN A 304 20.53 13.07 11.31
N GLY A 305 21.47 12.28 11.83
CA GLY A 305 22.39 11.47 11.03
C GLY A 305 21.83 10.08 10.70
N ARG A 306 20.51 9.91 10.55
CA ARG A 306 19.92 8.58 10.28
C ARG A 306 20.43 8.05 8.93
N ALA A 307 20.77 6.76 8.88
CA ALA A 307 21.03 6.07 7.61
C ALA A 307 19.69 5.78 6.92
N VAL A 308 19.65 5.97 5.61
CA VAL A 308 18.45 5.89 4.78
C VAL A 308 18.60 4.74 3.78
N ALA A 309 17.51 4.01 3.52
CA ALA A 309 17.56 2.72 2.86
C ALA A 309 17.60 2.84 1.32
N THR A 310 16.71 3.65 0.75
CA THR A 310 16.48 3.75 -0.70
C THR A 310 16.39 5.20 -1.18
N SER A 311 16.17 5.38 -2.48
CA SER A 311 15.76 6.62 -3.12
C SER A 311 14.49 6.37 -3.92
N ASN A 312 13.50 7.27 -3.76
CA ASN A 312 12.26 7.25 -4.54
C ASN A 312 12.32 8.14 -5.79
N SER A 313 13.48 8.74 -6.10
CA SER A 313 13.65 9.65 -7.24
C SER A 313 13.09 9.04 -8.54
N PRO A 314 12.34 9.82 -9.34
CA PRO A 314 12.12 11.27 -9.21
C PRO A 314 10.98 11.68 -8.26
N LEU A 315 10.31 10.73 -7.60
CA LEU A 315 9.22 11.03 -6.67
C LEU A 315 9.78 11.72 -5.43
N ARG A 316 9.16 12.83 -5.03
CA ARG A 316 9.66 13.65 -3.93
C ARG A 316 9.44 12.97 -2.58
N GLN A 317 10.51 12.93 -1.77
CA GLN A 317 10.55 12.37 -0.42
C GLN A 317 10.21 10.86 -0.33
N GLY A 318 9.66 10.41 0.81
CA GLY A 318 9.54 9.00 1.19
C GLY A 318 8.69 8.79 2.43
N LYS A 319 8.89 7.65 3.10
CA LYS A 319 8.20 7.26 4.34
C LYS A 319 7.92 8.45 5.27
N GLY A 320 6.66 8.64 5.59
CA GLY A 320 6.15 9.70 6.46
C GLY A 320 5.64 10.93 5.70
N SER A 321 6.04 11.13 4.44
CA SER A 321 5.68 12.31 3.66
C SER A 321 4.39 12.14 2.88
N ILE A 322 3.65 13.24 2.69
CA ILE A 322 2.44 13.29 1.86
C ILE A 322 2.76 13.48 0.35
N PHE A 323 4.01 13.79 0.03
CA PHE A 323 4.50 13.85 -1.35
C PHE A 323 4.50 12.46 -2.01
N GLU A 324 4.60 12.42 -3.33
CA GLU A 324 4.48 11.21 -4.17
C GLU A 324 5.43 10.10 -3.71
N GLY A 325 6.64 10.42 -3.25
CA GLY A 325 7.58 9.40 -2.80
C GLY A 325 7.15 8.71 -1.50
N GLY A 326 6.29 9.33 -0.68
CA GLY A 326 5.78 8.74 0.56
C GLY A 326 4.45 8.00 0.40
N THR A 327 3.63 8.39 -0.58
CA THR A 327 2.31 7.79 -0.83
C THR A 327 2.28 6.82 -2.01
N ARG A 328 3.10 7.00 -3.04
CA ARG A 328 3.08 6.12 -4.22
C ARG A 328 3.78 4.79 -3.92
N VAL A 329 3.13 3.68 -4.28
CA VAL A 329 3.58 2.31 -4.00
C VAL A 329 3.48 1.47 -5.28
N PRO A 330 4.24 0.35 -5.39
CA PRO A 330 4.02 -0.58 -6.48
C PRO A 330 2.67 -1.28 -6.31
N LEU A 331 2.00 -1.57 -7.44
CA LEU A 331 0.86 -2.48 -7.50
C LEU A 331 0.93 -3.34 -8.76
N ILE A 332 1.02 -4.65 -8.59
CA ILE A 332 0.97 -5.62 -9.69
C ILE A 332 -0.08 -6.66 -9.35
N VAL A 333 -0.96 -6.99 -10.31
CA VAL A 333 -2.00 -8.02 -10.13
C VAL A 333 -1.92 -9.03 -11.26
N LYS A 334 -1.77 -10.31 -10.91
CA LYS A 334 -1.88 -11.44 -11.84
C LYS A 334 -3.16 -12.21 -11.55
N TRP A 335 -4.04 -12.32 -12.54
CA TRP A 335 -5.28 -13.09 -12.48
C TRP A 335 -5.49 -13.80 -13.83
N PRO A 336 -5.02 -15.06 -13.95
CA PRO A 336 -5.11 -15.81 -15.21
C PRO A 336 -6.55 -15.92 -15.70
N GLY A 337 -6.76 -15.71 -17.00
CA GLY A 337 -8.10 -15.73 -17.62
C GLY A 337 -8.91 -14.43 -17.48
N HIS A 338 -8.55 -13.53 -16.56
CA HIS A 338 -9.26 -12.27 -16.32
C HIS A 338 -8.46 -11.01 -16.66
N ILE A 339 -7.13 -11.09 -16.62
CA ILE A 339 -6.22 -9.97 -16.93
C ILE A 339 -5.43 -10.29 -18.20
N SER A 340 -5.32 -9.30 -19.09
CA SER A 340 -4.38 -9.36 -20.24
C SER A 340 -2.93 -9.34 -19.72
N PRO A 341 -2.12 -10.39 -19.95
CA PRO A 341 -0.73 -10.43 -19.49
C PRO A 341 0.12 -9.30 -20.07
N GLY A 342 1.00 -8.72 -19.25
CA GLY A 342 1.91 -7.64 -19.64
C GLY A 342 1.22 -6.30 -19.84
N SER A 343 -0.03 -6.17 -19.39
CA SER A 343 -0.78 -4.92 -19.50
C SER A 343 -0.37 -3.90 -18.45
N THR A 344 -0.69 -2.64 -18.70
CA THR A 344 -0.46 -1.54 -17.76
C THR A 344 -1.74 -0.74 -17.61
N SER A 345 -2.06 -0.35 -16.38
CA SER A 345 -3.23 0.50 -16.09
C SER A 345 -2.80 1.83 -15.47
N PRO A 346 -3.26 2.98 -16.03
CA PRO A 346 -3.04 4.29 -15.43
C PRO A 346 -4.09 4.64 -14.37
N VAL A 347 -5.09 3.78 -14.16
CA VAL A 347 -6.17 4.01 -13.19
C VAL A 347 -5.57 4.25 -11.81
N GLN A 348 -6.03 5.31 -11.17
CA GLN A 348 -5.62 5.65 -9.81
C GLN A 348 -6.23 4.65 -8.84
N VAL A 349 -5.41 4.12 -7.92
CA VAL A 349 -5.82 3.17 -6.89
C VAL A 349 -5.19 3.61 -5.57
N THR A 350 -5.92 3.54 -4.46
CA THR A 350 -5.37 3.76 -3.12
C THR A 350 -5.52 2.51 -2.24
N GLY A 351 -4.73 2.37 -1.17
CA GLY A 351 -4.72 1.17 -0.33
C GLY A 351 -6.10 0.74 0.21
N THR A 352 -7.05 1.66 0.38
CA THR A 352 -8.43 1.35 0.78
C THR A 352 -9.22 0.56 -0.27
N ASP A 353 -8.80 0.60 -1.52
CA ASP A 353 -9.47 0.00 -2.67
C ASP A 353 -9.24 -1.52 -2.75
N HIS A 354 -8.22 -2.05 -2.06
CA HIS A 354 -7.93 -3.49 -2.05
C HIS A 354 -9.05 -4.31 -1.42
N TYR A 355 -9.68 -3.83 -0.35
CA TYR A 355 -10.78 -4.55 0.31
C TYR A 355 -11.96 -4.78 -0.66
N PRO A 356 -12.65 -3.75 -1.19
CA PRO A 356 -13.77 -3.99 -2.10
C PRO A 356 -13.36 -4.75 -3.37
N THR A 357 -12.13 -4.59 -3.83
CA THR A 357 -11.63 -5.36 -5.00
C THR A 357 -11.49 -6.84 -4.69
N MET A 358 -10.95 -7.22 -3.53
CA MET A 358 -10.84 -8.63 -3.14
C MET A 358 -12.21 -9.27 -2.89
N LEU A 359 -13.19 -8.51 -2.37
CA LEU A 359 -14.57 -8.98 -2.30
C LEU A 359 -15.14 -9.26 -3.70
N GLU A 360 -14.93 -8.34 -4.65
CA GLU A 360 -15.37 -8.54 -6.04
C GLU A 360 -14.69 -9.75 -6.70
N MET A 361 -13.37 -9.94 -6.50
CA MET A 361 -12.64 -11.12 -6.96
C MET A 361 -13.21 -12.43 -6.41
N ALA A 362 -13.64 -12.41 -5.15
CA ALA A 362 -14.25 -13.54 -4.46
C ALA A 362 -15.72 -13.78 -4.84
N SER A 363 -16.31 -12.92 -5.68
CA SER A 363 -17.76 -12.86 -5.89
C SER A 363 -18.55 -12.72 -4.58
N ALA A 364 -17.95 -12.06 -3.58
CA ALA A 364 -18.56 -11.77 -2.29
C ALA A 364 -19.38 -10.46 -2.36
N GLU A 365 -20.38 -10.34 -1.47
CA GLU A 365 -21.18 -9.12 -1.41
C GLU A 365 -20.32 -7.93 -0.96
N LEU A 366 -20.35 -6.85 -1.74
CA LEU A 366 -19.73 -5.58 -1.35
C LEU A 366 -20.38 -5.04 -0.08
N ARG A 367 -19.57 -4.38 0.75
CA ARG A 367 -19.97 -3.84 2.05
C ARG A 367 -19.74 -2.33 2.08
N PRO A 368 -20.51 -1.53 1.33
CA PRO A 368 -20.25 -0.09 1.14
C PRO A 368 -20.28 0.73 2.43
N HIS A 369 -20.95 0.24 3.48
CA HIS A 369 -20.91 0.86 4.80
C HIS A 369 -19.61 0.59 5.57
N GLN A 370 -18.92 -0.52 5.25
CA GLN A 370 -17.64 -0.89 5.85
C GLN A 370 -16.48 -0.27 5.06
N HIS A 371 -16.40 -0.49 3.75
CA HIS A 371 -15.36 0.08 2.89
C HIS A 371 -15.74 1.45 2.30
N VAL A 372 -16.30 2.34 3.13
CA VAL A 372 -16.96 3.59 2.68
C VAL A 372 -16.10 4.48 1.77
N ASP A 373 -14.78 4.43 1.91
CA ASP A 373 -13.83 5.21 1.09
C ASP A 373 -13.18 4.39 -0.03
N GLY A 374 -13.13 3.06 0.13
CA GLY A 374 -12.64 2.12 -0.87
C GLY A 374 -13.56 2.03 -2.09
N ARG A 375 -12.95 1.93 -3.27
CA ARG A 375 -13.61 1.67 -4.55
C ARG A 375 -12.95 0.49 -5.22
N SER A 376 -13.71 -0.50 -5.67
CA SER A 376 -13.12 -1.62 -6.40
C SER A 376 -12.48 -1.13 -7.71
N TYR A 377 -11.28 -1.63 -8.01
CA TYR A 377 -10.62 -1.43 -9.30
C TYR A 377 -10.81 -2.61 -10.26
N GLY A 378 -11.81 -3.48 -10.03
CA GLY A 378 -12.12 -4.65 -10.87
C GLY A 378 -12.25 -4.32 -12.37
N LYS A 379 -12.92 -3.19 -12.71
CA LYS A 379 -12.98 -2.70 -14.11
C LYS A 379 -11.62 -2.43 -14.74
N ALA A 380 -10.67 -1.93 -13.95
CA ALA A 380 -9.30 -1.70 -14.43
C ALA A 380 -8.62 -3.02 -14.76
N LEU A 381 -8.85 -4.08 -13.98
CA LEU A 381 -8.34 -5.42 -14.23
C LEU A 381 -8.91 -6.04 -15.52
N GLN A 382 -10.13 -5.63 -15.91
CA GLN A 382 -10.76 -5.97 -17.19
C GLN A 382 -10.25 -5.10 -18.37
N GLY A 383 -9.27 -4.23 -18.14
CA GLY A 383 -8.65 -3.38 -19.16
C GLY A 383 -9.34 -2.02 -19.36
N GLU A 384 -10.35 -1.68 -18.56
CA GLU A 384 -10.98 -0.36 -18.65
C GLU A 384 -10.09 0.74 -18.05
N THR A 385 -10.01 1.88 -18.74
CA THR A 385 -9.37 3.09 -18.21
C THR A 385 -10.44 4.11 -17.84
N TYR A 386 -10.39 4.62 -16.61
CA TYR A 386 -11.32 5.61 -16.08
C TYR A 386 -10.64 6.51 -15.04
N GLN A 387 -11.25 7.67 -14.77
CA GLN A 387 -10.84 8.54 -13.66
C GLN A 387 -11.53 8.10 -12.38
N ARG A 388 -10.76 7.75 -11.36
CA ARG A 388 -11.25 7.46 -10.00
C ARG A 388 -11.83 8.74 -9.39
N GLU A 389 -12.83 8.59 -8.52
CA GLU A 389 -13.23 9.66 -7.59
C GLU A 389 -12.02 10.20 -6.80
N PRO A 390 -12.06 11.45 -6.32
CA PRO A 390 -10.96 12.04 -5.59
C PRO A 390 -10.48 11.19 -4.42
N MET A 391 -9.16 11.09 -4.25
CA MET A 391 -8.52 10.40 -3.14
C MET A 391 -8.06 11.40 -2.09
N PHE A 392 -8.24 11.06 -0.81
CA PHE A 392 -7.93 11.94 0.31
C PHE A 392 -6.92 11.32 1.28
N TRP A 393 -6.04 12.16 1.81
CA TRP A 393 -5.13 11.81 2.89
C TRP A 393 -5.18 12.86 3.99
N TYR A 394 -5.39 12.41 5.23
CA TYR A 394 -5.17 13.20 6.42
C TYR A 394 -3.89 12.70 7.08
N LYS A 395 -2.82 13.50 7.11
CA LYS A 395 -1.51 13.14 7.68
C LYS A 395 -1.29 13.88 8.99
N TRP A 396 -1.65 13.24 10.12
CA TRP A 396 -1.61 13.85 11.46
C TRP A 396 -0.33 13.61 12.24
N GLN A 397 0.44 12.57 11.92
CA GLN A 397 1.68 12.25 12.64
C GLN A 397 2.86 13.01 12.04
N ALA A 398 3.54 13.88 12.78
CA ALA A 398 4.80 14.51 12.36
C ALA A 398 6.01 13.83 13.00
N ARG A 399 7.13 13.75 12.26
CA ARG A 399 8.43 13.30 12.79
C ARG A 399 9.58 14.11 12.16
N PRO A 400 9.65 15.43 12.39
CA PRO A 400 10.70 16.29 11.82
C PRO A 400 12.10 15.79 12.21
N ASP A 401 12.28 15.36 13.46
CA ASP A 401 13.57 14.87 13.97
C ASP A 401 13.89 13.42 13.57
N SER A 402 13.05 12.75 12.76
CA SER A 402 13.28 11.37 12.30
C SER A 402 13.26 11.23 10.78
N THR A 403 12.09 11.33 10.14
CA THR A 403 11.92 11.17 8.68
C THR A 403 11.77 12.51 7.96
N GLY A 404 11.80 13.64 8.69
CA GLY A 404 11.80 14.97 8.10
C GLY A 404 10.45 15.38 7.51
N ASP A 405 9.35 15.01 8.17
CA ASP A 405 7.99 15.23 7.70
C ASP A 405 7.09 15.91 8.74
N THR A 406 6.18 16.76 8.27
CA THR A 406 5.24 17.55 9.08
C THR A 406 3.77 17.30 8.69
N ARG A 407 2.81 17.81 9.45
CA ARG A 407 1.38 17.50 9.30
C ARG A 407 0.78 18.18 8.07
N ALA A 408 -0.04 17.44 7.34
CA ALA A 408 -0.67 17.90 6.10
C ALA A 408 -2.01 17.21 5.85
N ILE A 409 -2.82 17.80 4.99
CA ILE A 409 -3.94 17.13 4.33
C ILE A 409 -3.75 17.25 2.82
N SER A 410 -4.12 16.22 2.08
CA SER A 410 -3.92 16.16 0.63
C SER A 410 -5.12 15.55 -0.08
N LEU A 411 -5.39 16.04 -1.28
CA LEU A 411 -6.42 15.50 -2.18
C LEU A 411 -5.80 15.33 -3.57
N ILE A 412 -6.02 14.18 -4.19
CA ILE A 412 -5.71 13.93 -5.61
C ILE A 412 -7.04 13.81 -6.36
N ASP A 413 -7.20 14.60 -7.41
CA ASP A 413 -8.36 14.56 -8.32
C ASP A 413 -7.87 14.61 -9.78
N GLY A 414 -7.92 13.46 -10.44
CA GLY A 414 -7.26 13.25 -11.73
C GLY A 414 -5.76 13.54 -11.61
N ASN A 415 -5.22 14.34 -12.52
CA ASN A 415 -3.78 14.68 -12.52
C ASN A 415 -3.38 15.71 -11.45
N TRP A 416 -4.34 16.30 -10.75
CA TRP A 416 -4.04 17.40 -9.84
C TRP A 416 -3.95 16.92 -8.40
N LYS A 417 -2.94 17.42 -7.71
CA LYS A 417 -2.75 17.19 -6.27
C LYS A 417 -2.69 18.51 -5.54
N ILE A 418 -3.47 18.65 -4.48
CA ILE A 418 -3.41 19.78 -3.57
C ILE A 418 -2.97 19.33 -2.19
N ILE A 419 -2.08 20.09 -1.57
CA ILE A 419 -1.62 19.87 -0.20
C ILE A 419 -1.92 21.14 0.60
N GLN A 420 -2.57 20.99 1.75
CA GLN A 420 -2.64 22.03 2.77
C GLN A 420 -1.83 21.59 3.99
N TRP A 421 -0.83 22.38 4.34
CA TRP A 421 -0.01 22.15 5.52
C TRP A 421 -0.76 22.63 6.77
N ILE A 422 -0.92 21.75 7.76
CA ILE A 422 -1.74 22.03 8.94
C ILE A 422 -1.06 23.09 9.82
N ASP A 423 0.28 23.01 9.89
CA ASP A 423 1.10 23.79 10.81
C ASP A 423 1.60 25.09 10.19
N GLU A 424 1.25 25.36 8.93
CA GLU A 424 1.77 26.45 8.12
C GLU A 424 0.62 27.15 7.38
N ASP A 425 0.78 28.43 7.02
CA ASP A 425 -0.14 29.12 6.09
C ASP A 425 0.27 28.85 4.64
N LEU A 426 0.40 27.57 4.28
CA LEU A 426 0.90 27.11 2.98
C LEU A 426 -0.08 26.12 2.33
N VAL A 427 -0.39 26.41 1.07
CA VAL A 427 -1.11 25.52 0.16
C VAL A 427 -0.25 25.33 -1.07
N GLU A 428 -0.08 24.09 -1.48
CA GLU A 428 0.66 23.73 -2.68
C GLU A 428 -0.27 23.00 -3.65
N LEU A 429 -0.14 23.28 -4.94
CA LEU A 429 -0.90 22.63 -6.01
C LEU A 429 0.10 22.13 -7.06
N PHE A 430 -0.06 20.88 -7.49
CA PHE A 430 0.79 20.24 -8.49
C PHE A 430 -0.05 19.60 -9.59
N ASP A 431 0.45 19.64 -10.83
CA ASP A 431 -0.02 18.80 -11.93
C ASP A 431 0.93 17.61 -12.07
N LEU A 432 0.52 16.45 -11.56
CA LEU A 432 1.34 15.24 -11.49
C LEU A 432 1.68 14.65 -12.87
N ASN A 433 0.94 15.02 -13.92
CA ASN A 433 1.26 14.60 -15.28
C ASN A 433 2.43 15.39 -15.86
N ALA A 434 2.53 16.68 -15.51
CA ALA A 434 3.64 17.54 -15.94
C ALA A 434 4.84 17.49 -14.98
N ASP A 435 4.59 17.27 -13.68
CA ASP A 435 5.57 17.34 -12.61
C ASP A 435 5.30 16.29 -11.51
N VAL A 436 5.62 15.03 -11.82
CA VAL A 436 5.50 13.91 -10.87
C VAL A 436 6.44 14.04 -9.65
N GLY A 437 7.45 14.91 -9.77
CA GLY A 437 8.39 15.22 -8.68
C GLY A 437 7.90 16.33 -7.76
N GLU A 438 6.73 16.93 -8.01
CA GLU A 438 6.15 18.00 -7.18
C GLU A 438 7.15 19.13 -6.89
N GLN A 439 7.92 19.53 -7.91
CA GLN A 439 8.98 20.52 -7.81
C GLN A 439 8.46 21.96 -7.95
N THR A 440 7.32 22.15 -8.63
CA THR A 440 6.76 23.47 -8.95
C THR A 440 5.38 23.64 -8.33
N ASN A 441 5.27 24.52 -7.33
CA ASN A 441 3.97 24.86 -6.73
C ASN A 441 3.19 25.83 -7.64
N LEU A 442 2.08 25.33 -8.20
CA LEU A 442 1.19 26.04 -9.13
C LEU A 442 0.04 26.80 -8.45
N ALA A 443 -0.02 26.85 -7.11
CA ALA A 443 -1.18 27.37 -6.38
C ALA A 443 -1.49 28.84 -6.68
N SER A 444 -0.48 29.68 -6.87
CA SER A 444 -0.67 31.10 -7.23
C SER A 444 -1.02 31.32 -8.70
N GLU A 445 -0.63 30.40 -9.57
CA GLU A 445 -0.82 30.49 -11.02
C GLU A 445 -2.22 29.97 -11.44
N HIS A 446 -2.73 28.97 -10.71
CA HIS A 446 -4.03 28.33 -11.00
C HIS A 446 -5.08 28.60 -9.91
N LEU A 447 -5.24 29.87 -9.49
CA LEU A 447 -6.08 30.27 -8.35
C LEU A 447 -7.49 29.64 -8.33
N LYS A 448 -8.20 29.61 -9.47
CA LYS A 448 -9.55 29.03 -9.54
C LYS A 448 -9.55 27.54 -9.20
N ARG A 449 -8.57 26.80 -9.70
CA ARG A 449 -8.41 25.36 -9.45
C ARG A 449 -7.99 25.12 -8.01
N THR A 450 -7.02 25.88 -7.51
CA THR A 450 -6.59 25.81 -6.10
C THR A 450 -7.75 26.03 -5.15
N GLN A 451 -8.59 27.05 -5.40
CA GLN A 451 -9.76 27.33 -4.56
C GLN A 451 -10.80 26.21 -4.63
N ALA A 452 -11.09 25.67 -5.81
CA ALA A 452 -12.04 24.58 -5.97
C ALA A 452 -11.56 23.30 -5.25
N MET A 453 -10.31 22.89 -5.48
CA MET A 453 -9.76 21.69 -4.84
C MET A 453 -9.56 21.86 -3.34
N LEU A 454 -9.18 23.06 -2.87
CA LEU A 454 -9.09 23.35 -1.43
C LEU A 454 -10.46 23.28 -0.77
N LYS A 455 -11.51 23.75 -1.44
CA LYS A 455 -12.88 23.60 -0.95
C LYS A 455 -13.24 22.12 -0.80
N THR A 456 -13.06 21.31 -1.86
CA THR A 456 -13.32 19.86 -1.81
C THR A 456 -12.51 19.17 -0.72
N LEU A 457 -11.22 19.49 -0.60
CA LEU A 457 -10.32 18.94 0.42
C LEU A 457 -10.87 19.19 1.85
N LEU A 458 -11.34 20.40 2.13
CA LEU A 458 -11.84 20.80 3.44
C LEU A 458 -13.25 20.24 3.73
N GLU A 459 -14.11 20.16 2.72
CA GLU A 459 -15.42 19.50 2.83
C GLU A 459 -15.25 18.00 3.10
N THR A 460 -14.30 17.35 2.45
CA THR A 460 -13.94 15.94 2.71
C THR A 460 -13.41 15.77 4.15
N GLU A 461 -12.47 16.62 4.59
CA GLU A 461 -11.96 16.62 5.98
C GLU A 461 -13.11 16.75 7.00
N GLU A 462 -14.08 17.64 6.75
CA GLU A 462 -15.23 17.83 7.64
C GLU A 462 -16.13 16.58 7.68
N SER A 463 -16.41 15.96 6.52
CA SER A 463 -17.24 14.75 6.40
C SER A 463 -16.66 13.50 7.08
N ILE A 464 -15.35 13.49 7.29
CA ILE A 464 -14.62 12.40 7.95
C ILE A 464 -14.71 12.50 9.48
N GLY A 465 -15.15 13.64 10.01
CA GLY A 465 -15.20 13.91 11.46
C GLY A 465 -14.09 14.87 11.86
N ASN A 466 -14.27 16.13 11.46
CA ASN A 466 -13.41 17.31 11.72
C ASN A 466 -12.25 17.11 12.71
N LEU A 467 -11.12 16.62 12.19
CA LEU A 467 -9.92 16.22 12.94
C LEU A 467 -9.13 17.41 13.54
N ARG A 468 -9.68 18.62 13.47
CA ARG A 468 -9.09 19.86 13.99
C ARG A 468 -9.97 20.53 15.05
N GLN A 469 -10.17 19.91 16.20
CA GLN A 469 -10.84 20.59 17.33
C GLN A 469 -10.07 21.84 17.83
N LYS A 470 -8.75 21.96 17.57
CA LYS A 470 -7.97 23.18 17.85
C LYS A 470 -7.80 24.14 16.66
N GLY A 471 -8.09 23.70 15.43
CA GLY A 471 -7.81 24.47 14.20
C GLY A 471 -9.01 25.18 13.56
N ARG A 472 -10.24 24.87 13.99
CA ARG A 472 -11.48 25.36 13.33
C ARG A 472 -11.57 26.89 13.22
N LYS A 473 -11.14 27.65 14.23
CA LYS A 473 -11.09 29.13 14.17
C LYS A 473 -10.10 29.66 13.12
N GLU A 474 -8.95 29.01 12.96
CA GLU A 474 -7.96 29.43 11.96
C GLU A 474 -8.36 28.95 10.56
N LEU A 475 -9.05 27.80 10.47
CA LEU A 475 -9.67 27.31 9.23
C LEU A 475 -10.77 28.25 8.73
N ASP A 476 -11.71 28.65 9.60
CA ASP A 476 -12.77 29.61 9.26
C ASP A 476 -12.19 30.94 8.79
N LYS A 477 -11.09 31.38 9.42
CA LYS A 477 -10.34 32.58 9.02
C LYS A 477 -9.66 32.41 7.65
N ARG A 478 -9.08 31.23 7.35
CA ARG A 478 -8.49 30.91 6.04
C ARG A 478 -9.55 30.80 4.94
N LEU A 479 -10.67 30.13 5.19
CA LEU A 479 -11.82 30.03 4.27
C LEU A 479 -12.42 31.40 3.98
N LYS A 480 -12.64 32.22 5.01
CA LYS A 480 -13.09 33.60 4.86
C LYS A 480 -12.11 34.45 4.06
N LYS A 481 -10.80 34.34 4.34
CA LYS A 481 -9.74 35.04 3.57
C LYS A 481 -9.72 34.61 2.11
N ALA A 482 -9.95 33.31 1.81
CA ALA A 482 -10.03 32.80 0.44
C ALA A 482 -11.27 33.34 -0.29
N ALA A 483 -12.44 33.36 0.38
CA ALA A 483 -13.68 33.92 -0.16
C ALA A 483 -13.61 35.44 -0.40
N ASP A 484 -13.07 36.20 0.56
CA ASP A 484 -12.91 37.66 0.46
C ASP A 484 -11.94 38.03 -0.68
N LYS A 485 -10.90 37.23 -0.90
CA LYS A 485 -9.99 37.40 -2.04
C LYS A 485 -10.72 37.13 -3.36
N ALA A 486 -11.55 36.09 -3.44
CA ALA A 486 -12.36 35.80 -4.63
C ALA A 486 -13.32 36.95 -4.99
N ALA A 487 -13.97 37.56 -4.00
CA ALA A 487 -14.87 38.70 -4.21
C ALA A 487 -14.14 39.95 -4.75
N LYS A 488 -12.91 40.20 -4.29
CA LYS A 488 -12.10 41.35 -4.76
C LYS A 488 -11.57 41.20 -6.20
N PHE A 489 -11.34 39.98 -6.66
CA PHE A 489 -10.87 39.73 -8.03
C PHE A 489 -12.01 39.50 -9.03
N GLY A 490 -13.21 39.10 -8.57
CA GLY A 490 -14.41 38.98 -9.41
C GLY A 490 -15.09 40.30 -9.77
N GLY A 491 -14.88 41.36 -8.97
CA GLY A 491 -15.54 42.67 -9.16
C GLY A 491 -14.83 43.66 -10.10
N ARG A 492 -13.75 43.26 -10.80
CA ARG A 492 -12.98 44.17 -11.67
C ARG A 492 -13.08 43.91 -13.18
N ASN A 493 -13.89 42.94 -13.62
CA ASN A 493 -14.18 42.72 -15.04
C ASN A 493 -15.66 42.98 -15.35
N GLY A 494 -16.10 44.20 -15.06
CA GLY A 494 -17.49 44.60 -15.29
C GLY A 494 -17.68 46.11 -15.19
N GLN A 495 -16.90 46.88 -15.94
CA GLN A 495 -17.25 48.20 -16.47
C GLN A 495 -16.48 48.42 -17.77
#